data_AF-A0A949ZR91-F1
#
_entry.id   AF-A0A949ZR91-F1
#
_cell.length_a   1.000
_cell.length_b   1.000
_cell.length_c   1.000
_cell.angle_alpha   90.00
_cell.angle_beta   90.00
_cell.angle_gamma   90.00
#
_symmetry.space_group_name_H-M   'P 1'
#
loop_
_entity.id
_entity.type
_entity.pdbx_description
1 polymer ?
#
loop_
_entity_poly.entity_id
_entity_poly.type
_entity_poly.pdbx_seq_one_letter_code
_entity_poly.pdbx_strand_id
1 'polypeptide(L)'
;MRILRNPVNWAAFVALAIAVLCLLTNSHPAGVRSAAVMTARFSGLLFAIALAAHAPRLAWLHARRVGLTFAFVAAHGVHFATVLGLALADSESDFHNLKPATFLSFAVGFSMVGCLALTTRGLSRPARITHGILFYATWALFTLAFFSGRRALASAAMAAMMVVVMGARIGLALWHAPREQAAGA
;
A
#
# COMPACT_ATOMS: atom_id res chain seq x y z
N MET A 1 -6.62 -22.64 6.01
CA MET A 1 -7.24 -22.05 7.22
C MET A 1 -6.30 -21.29 8.19
N ARG A 2 -4.96 -21.42 8.14
CA ARG A 2 -4.04 -20.68 9.05
C ARG A 2 -4.01 -19.15 8.87
N ILE A 3 -4.44 -18.62 7.71
CA ILE A 3 -4.39 -17.18 7.39
C ILE A 3 -5.38 -16.37 8.26
N LEU A 4 -6.49 -16.98 8.66
CA LEU A 4 -7.55 -16.38 9.48
C LEU A 4 -7.26 -16.44 10.99
N ARG A 5 -6.12 -16.96 11.46
CA ARG A 5 -5.77 -16.96 12.89
C ARG A 5 -4.78 -15.87 13.27
N ASN A 6 -4.32 -15.08 12.31
CA ASN A 6 -3.40 -13.98 12.59
C ASN A 6 -4.21 -12.75 13.06
N PRO A 7 -4.00 -12.27 14.30
CA PRO A 7 -4.75 -11.13 14.85
C PRO A 7 -4.59 -9.86 14.01
N VAL A 8 -3.48 -9.71 13.29
CA VAL A 8 -3.24 -8.56 12.39
C VAL A 8 -4.19 -8.59 11.18
N ASN A 9 -4.47 -9.79 10.65
CA ASN A 9 -5.40 -9.95 9.53
C ASN A 9 -6.85 -9.71 9.99
N TRP A 10 -7.18 -10.13 11.22
CA TRP A 10 -8.49 -9.87 11.84
C TRP A 10 -8.71 -8.38 12.10
N ALA A 11 -7.73 -7.69 12.69
CA ALA A 11 -7.83 -6.26 12.93
C ALA A 11 -8.03 -5.47 11.63
N ALA A 12 -7.33 -5.86 10.55
CA ALA A 12 -7.52 -5.27 9.22
C ALA A 12 -8.93 -5.55 8.66
N PHE A 13 -9.45 -6.77 8.82
CA PHE A 13 -10.80 -7.15 8.38
C PHE A 13 -11.90 -6.43 9.17
N VAL A 14 -11.74 -6.30 10.48
CA VAL A 14 -12.70 -5.61 11.36
C VAL A 14 -12.69 -4.12 11.07
N ALA A 15 -11.51 -3.51 10.90
CA ALA A 15 -11.40 -2.12 10.48
C ALA A 15 -12.03 -1.88 9.09
N LEU A 16 -11.85 -2.83 8.16
CA LEU A 16 -12.50 -2.82 6.84
C LEU A 16 -14.02 -2.90 6.97
N ALA A 17 -14.56 -3.83 7.77
CA ALA A 17 -16.00 -3.98 7.98
C ALA A 17 -16.62 -2.71 8.59
N ILE A 18 -15.95 -2.11 9.58
CA ILE A 18 -16.40 -0.86 10.21
C ILE A 18 -16.36 0.29 9.20
N ALA A 19 -15.29 0.42 8.41
CA ALA A 19 -15.19 1.46 7.38
C ALA A 19 -16.30 1.34 6.32
N VAL A 20 -16.60 0.11 5.87
CA VAL A 20 -17.69 -0.16 4.93
C VAL A 20 -19.05 0.15 5.57
N LEU A 21 -19.29 -0.27 6.82
CA LEU A 21 -20.54 0.03 7.53
C LEU A 21 -20.76 1.54 7.66
N CYS A 22 -19.72 2.28 8.06
CA CYS A 22 -19.77 3.74 8.18
C CYS A 22 -20.07 4.43 6.84
N LEU A 23 -19.50 3.95 5.74
CA LEU A 23 -19.77 4.44 4.39
C LEU A 23 -21.20 4.16 3.94
N LEU A 24 -21.76 2.99 4.27
CA LEU A 24 -23.15 2.64 3.93
C LEU A 24 -24.16 3.48 4.72
N THR A 25 -23.84 3.87 5.96
CA THR A 25 -24.75 4.64 6.83
C THR A 25 -24.71 6.16 6.61
N ASN A 26 -23.71 6.70 5.93
CA ASN A 26 -23.55 8.15 5.76
C ASN A 26 -23.16 8.50 4.32
N SER A 27 -24.17 8.56 3.45
CA SER A 27 -24.04 8.69 1.99
C SER A 27 -23.67 10.09 1.51
N HIS A 28 -23.36 11.03 2.42
CA HIS A 28 -23.05 12.39 2.03
C HIS A 28 -21.73 12.44 1.22
N PRO A 29 -21.70 13.01 0.00
CA PRO A 29 -20.53 13.03 -0.88
C PRO A 29 -19.25 13.55 -0.22
N ALA A 30 -19.37 14.58 0.64
CA ALA A 30 -18.25 15.10 1.43
C ALA A 30 -17.65 14.06 2.40
N GLY A 31 -18.49 13.22 3.02
CA GLY A 31 -18.07 12.14 3.92
C GLY A 31 -17.32 11.05 3.17
N VAL A 32 -17.87 10.60 2.03
CA VAL A 32 -17.23 9.60 1.16
C VAL A 32 -15.91 10.11 0.59
N ARG A 33 -15.83 11.38 0.20
CA ARG A 33 -14.58 12.03 -0.25
C ARG A 33 -13.53 12.09 0.87
N SER A 34 -13.95 12.42 2.09
CA SER A 34 -13.06 12.39 3.27
C SER A 34 -12.54 10.98 3.54
N ALA A 35 -13.42 9.98 3.51
CA ALA A 35 -13.07 8.58 3.67
C ALA A 35 -12.08 8.09 2.59
N ALA A 36 -12.26 8.48 1.32
CA ALA A 36 -11.33 8.14 0.25
C ALA A 36 -9.91 8.68 0.51
N VAL A 37 -9.81 9.91 1.01
CA VAL A 37 -8.52 10.54 1.38
C VAL A 37 -7.88 9.84 2.58
N MET A 38 -8.66 9.50 3.60
CA MET A 38 -8.14 8.86 4.82
C MET A 38 -7.70 7.41 4.56
N THR A 39 -8.49 6.64 3.80
CA THR A 39 -8.13 5.28 3.39
C THR A 39 -6.90 5.26 2.48
N ALA A 40 -6.74 6.25 1.59
CA ALA A 40 -5.52 6.41 0.79
C ALA A 40 -4.28 6.59 1.69
N ARG A 41 -4.34 7.55 2.62
CA ARG A 41 -3.25 7.84 3.56
C ARG A 41 -2.93 6.65 4.46
N PHE A 42 -3.97 5.99 5.00
CA PHE A 42 -3.81 4.83 5.85
C PHE A 42 -3.16 3.65 5.10
N SER A 43 -3.62 3.35 3.88
CA SER A 43 -2.98 2.34 3.04
C SER A 43 -1.53 2.71 2.69
N GLY A 44 -1.24 4.00 2.45
CA GLY A 44 0.13 4.50 2.28
C GLY A 44 0.98 4.27 3.53
N LEU A 45 0.50 4.60 4.72
CA LEU A 45 1.23 4.33 5.96
C LEU A 45 1.54 2.84 6.14
N LEU A 46 0.56 1.96 5.90
CA LEU A 46 0.77 0.51 5.96
C LEU A 46 1.77 0.02 4.90
N PHE A 47 1.75 0.61 3.70
CA PHE A 47 2.75 0.33 2.68
C PHE A 47 4.16 0.74 3.13
N ALA A 48 4.33 1.90 3.76
CA ALA A 48 5.63 2.33 4.28
C ALA A 48 6.15 1.39 5.37
N ILE A 49 5.27 0.91 6.26
CA ILE A 49 5.64 -0.08 7.28
C ILE A 49 6.01 -1.41 6.62
N ALA A 50 5.25 -1.86 5.61
CA ALA A 50 5.59 -3.05 4.83
C ALA A 50 6.93 -2.88 4.09
N LEU A 51 7.22 -1.69 3.58
CA LEU A 51 8.48 -1.36 2.92
C LEU A 51 9.67 -1.47 3.89
N ALA A 52 9.53 -0.90 5.09
CA ALA A 52 10.50 -1.06 6.16
C ALA A 52 10.69 -2.54 6.57
N ALA A 53 9.61 -3.33 6.58
CA ALA A 53 9.67 -4.76 6.91
C ALA A 53 10.48 -5.60 5.90
N HIS A 54 10.59 -5.13 4.66
CA HIS A 54 11.42 -5.77 3.64
C HIS A 54 12.90 -5.34 3.72
N ALA A 55 13.30 -4.58 4.74
CA ALA A 55 14.69 -4.43 5.13
C ALA A 55 15.13 -5.64 5.97
N PRO A 56 16.15 -6.41 5.54
CA PRO A 56 16.53 -7.68 6.19
C PRO A 56 17.05 -7.51 7.63
N ARG A 57 17.43 -6.30 8.05
CA ARG A 57 18.06 -6.05 9.35
C ARG A 57 17.11 -5.74 10.50
N LEU A 58 15.83 -5.46 10.23
CA LEU A 58 14.84 -5.30 11.29
C LEU A 58 14.19 -6.65 11.58
N ALA A 59 14.90 -7.56 12.26
CA ALA A 59 14.50 -8.98 12.40
C ALA A 59 13.02 -9.18 12.83
N TRP A 60 12.56 -8.41 13.82
CA TRP A 60 11.18 -8.48 14.31
C TRP A 60 10.14 -8.03 13.27
N LEU A 61 10.47 -7.02 12.47
CA LEU A 61 9.60 -6.46 11.43
C LEU A 61 9.66 -7.34 10.18
N HIS A 62 10.85 -7.84 9.84
CA HIS A 62 11.10 -8.76 8.74
C HIS A 62 10.39 -10.09 8.91
N ALA A 63 10.30 -10.61 10.14
CA ALA A 63 9.49 -11.79 10.46
C ALA A 63 7.99 -11.58 10.14
N ARG A 64 7.53 -10.33 10.15
CA ARG A 64 6.13 -9.92 9.90
C ARG A 64 5.89 -9.40 8.49
N ARG A 65 6.91 -9.36 7.62
CA ARG A 65 6.85 -8.75 6.28
C ARG A 65 5.65 -9.20 5.44
N VAL A 66 5.34 -10.49 5.46
CA VAL A 66 4.22 -11.07 4.73
C VAL A 66 2.88 -10.57 5.28
N GLY A 67 2.73 -10.56 6.61
CA GLY A 67 1.51 -10.06 7.26
C GLY A 67 1.30 -8.56 7.01
N LEU A 68 2.38 -7.78 7.02
CA LEU A 68 2.34 -6.34 6.75
C LEU A 68 2.00 -6.05 5.28
N THR A 69 2.51 -6.82 4.33
CA THR A 69 2.07 -6.74 2.91
C THR A 69 0.59 -7.05 2.77
N PHE A 70 0.07 -8.09 3.45
CA PHE A 70 -1.37 -8.38 3.43
C PHE A 70 -2.21 -7.27 4.08
N ALA A 71 -1.74 -6.69 5.19
CA ALA A 71 -2.42 -5.56 5.83
C ALA A 71 -2.49 -4.34 4.89
N PHE A 72 -1.39 -4.03 4.19
CA PHE A 72 -1.37 -3.02 3.13
C PHE A 72 -2.39 -3.33 2.02
N VAL A 73 -2.35 -4.55 1.47
CA VAL A 73 -3.25 -4.98 0.39
C VAL A 73 -4.71 -4.84 0.81
N ALA A 74 -5.06 -5.30 2.02
CA ALA A 74 -6.41 -5.19 2.55
C ALA A 74 -6.84 -3.72 2.70
N ALA A 75 -5.99 -2.88 3.30
CA ALA A 75 -6.25 -1.45 3.47
C ALA A 75 -6.41 -0.73 2.13
N HIS A 76 -5.60 -1.07 1.13
CA HIS A 76 -5.71 -0.47 -0.19
C HIS A 76 -6.91 -1.00 -0.99
N GLY A 77 -7.33 -2.25 -0.75
CA GLY A 77 -8.62 -2.77 -1.20
C GLY A 77 -9.80 -1.93 -0.67
N VAL A 78 -9.76 -1.53 0.61
CA VAL A 78 -10.77 -0.61 1.18
C VAL A 78 -10.75 0.73 0.48
N HIS A 79 -9.55 1.26 0.20
CA HIS A 79 -9.41 2.51 -0.55
C HIS A 79 -10.07 2.41 -1.94
N PHE A 80 -9.80 1.35 -2.70
CA PHE A 80 -10.44 1.10 -3.99
C PHE A 80 -11.97 1.02 -3.88
N ALA A 81 -12.49 0.30 -2.89
CA ALA A 81 -13.93 0.23 -2.63
C ALA A 81 -14.53 1.61 -2.29
N THR A 82 -13.79 2.44 -1.54
CA THR A 82 -14.23 3.80 -1.17
C THR A 82 -14.23 4.74 -2.37
N VAL A 83 -13.23 4.64 -3.26
CA VAL A 83 -13.18 5.40 -4.52
C VAL A 83 -14.32 4.99 -5.45
N LEU A 84 -14.63 3.69 -5.53
CA LEU A 84 -15.77 3.19 -6.29
C LEU A 84 -17.09 3.71 -5.70
N GLY A 85 -17.25 3.68 -4.38
CA GLY A 85 -18.40 4.27 -3.69
C GLY A 85 -18.55 5.77 -3.98
N LEU A 86 -17.44 6.52 -4.02
CA LEU A 86 -17.45 7.93 -4.39
C LEU A 86 -17.92 8.15 -5.84
N ALA A 87 -17.43 7.33 -6.78
CA ALA A 87 -17.82 7.37 -8.18
C ALA A 87 -19.34 7.18 -8.37
N LEU A 88 -19.94 6.31 -7.55
CA LEU A 88 -21.37 6.02 -7.57
C LEU A 88 -22.21 7.10 -6.85
N ALA A 89 -21.69 7.68 -5.76
CA ALA A 89 -22.44 8.60 -4.90
C ALA A 89 -22.34 10.08 -5.29
N ASP A 90 -21.28 10.49 -5.99
CA ASP A 90 -21.02 11.90 -6.33
C ASP A 90 -20.98 12.06 -7.85
N SER A 91 -22.08 12.58 -8.43
CA SER A 91 -22.21 12.77 -9.88
C SER A 91 -21.25 13.81 -10.46
N GLU A 92 -20.71 14.68 -9.60
CA GLU A 92 -19.69 15.67 -9.97
C GLU A 92 -18.26 15.16 -9.71
N SER A 93 -18.10 13.94 -9.18
CA SER A 93 -16.77 13.38 -9.04
C SER A 93 -16.17 13.14 -10.44
N ASP A 94 -14.86 13.39 -10.58
CA ASP A 94 -14.08 13.01 -11.78
C ASP A 94 -14.21 11.51 -12.11
N PHE A 95 -14.72 10.73 -11.16
CA PHE A 95 -14.97 9.30 -11.26
C PHE A 95 -16.40 8.94 -11.68
N HIS A 96 -17.38 9.85 -11.68
CA HIS A 96 -18.75 9.52 -12.11
C HIS A 96 -18.83 9.27 -13.61
N ASN A 97 -18.18 10.14 -14.38
CA ASN A 97 -17.94 9.94 -15.81
C ASN A 97 -16.64 9.17 -16.00
N LEU A 98 -16.59 7.90 -15.56
CA LEU A 98 -15.40 7.03 -15.66
C LEU A 98 -14.87 7.02 -17.10
N LYS A 99 -13.94 7.92 -17.41
CA LYS A 99 -13.19 7.88 -18.65
C LYS A 99 -12.51 6.50 -18.70
N PRO A 100 -12.45 5.83 -19.86
CA PRO A 100 -11.79 4.54 -19.98
C PRO A 100 -10.37 4.51 -19.38
N ALA A 101 -9.66 5.64 -19.45
CA ALA A 101 -8.35 5.82 -18.82
C ALA A 101 -8.38 5.71 -17.28
N THR A 102 -9.43 6.23 -16.62
CA THR A 102 -9.60 6.17 -15.16
C THR A 102 -9.91 4.74 -14.72
N PHE A 103 -10.80 4.05 -15.44
CA PHE A 103 -11.12 2.64 -15.18
C PHE A 103 -9.90 1.73 -15.40
N LEU A 104 -9.16 1.94 -16.48
CA LEU A 104 -7.92 1.22 -16.75
C LEU A 104 -6.90 1.44 -15.64
N SER A 105 -6.72 2.68 -15.19
CA SER A 105 -5.80 3.01 -14.08
C SER A 105 -6.21 2.30 -12.78
N PHE A 106 -7.52 2.25 -12.49
CA PHE A 106 -8.07 1.52 -11.35
C PHE A 106 -7.80 0.01 -11.46
N ALA A 107 -8.11 -0.59 -12.61
CA ALA A 107 -7.94 -2.02 -12.84
C ALA A 107 -6.46 -2.44 -12.78
N VAL A 108 -5.56 -1.64 -13.37
CA VAL A 108 -4.11 -1.87 -13.32
C VAL A 108 -3.61 -1.76 -11.89
N GLY A 109 -3.98 -0.69 -11.16
CA GLY A 109 -3.59 -0.51 -9.76
C GLY A 109 -4.07 -1.66 -8.87
N PHE A 110 -5.34 -2.05 -9.00
CA PHE A 110 -5.93 -3.16 -8.24
C PHE A 110 -5.22 -4.49 -8.54
N SER A 111 -5.01 -4.80 -9.83
CA SER A 111 -4.29 -6.00 -10.25
C SER A 111 -2.87 -6.03 -9.72
N MET A 112 -2.18 -4.88 -9.70
CA MET A 112 -0.82 -4.76 -9.19
C MET A 112 -0.74 -5.10 -7.70
N VAL A 113 -1.67 -4.58 -6.90
CA VAL A 113 -1.77 -4.88 -5.46
C VAL A 113 -2.20 -6.32 -5.21
N GLY A 114 -3.11 -6.87 -6.03
CA GLY A 114 -3.46 -8.30 -5.99
C GLY A 114 -2.25 -9.20 -6.27
N CYS A 115 -1.46 -8.89 -7.30
CA CYS A 115 -0.24 -9.61 -7.62
C CYS A 115 0.82 -9.51 -6.51
N LEU A 116 0.91 -8.38 -5.79
CA LEU A 116 1.76 -8.27 -4.60
C LEU A 116 1.38 -9.29 -3.53
N ALA A 117 0.08 -9.47 -3.26
CA ALA A 117 -0.42 -10.45 -2.30
C ALA A 117 -0.11 -11.89 -2.71
N LEU A 118 -0.26 -12.21 -4.01
CA LEU A 118 0.02 -13.55 -4.53
C LEU A 118 1.52 -13.88 -4.49
N THR A 119 2.37 -12.90 -4.76
CA THR A 119 3.82 -13.10 -4.87
C THR A 119 4.56 -12.98 -3.54
N THR A 120 3.94 -12.42 -2.49
CA THR A 120 4.62 -12.17 -1.19
C THR A 120 5.10 -13.44 -0.48
N ARG A 121 4.50 -14.60 -0.77
CA ARG A 121 4.93 -15.92 -0.25
C ARG A 121 5.67 -16.76 -1.29
N GLY A 122 5.90 -16.23 -2.50
CA GLY A 122 6.48 -16.98 -3.60
C GLY A 122 7.90 -17.44 -3.29
N LEU A 123 8.13 -18.76 -3.34
CA LEU A 123 9.46 -19.36 -3.16
C LEU A 123 10.21 -19.50 -4.49
N SER A 124 9.51 -19.44 -5.63
CA SER A 124 10.12 -19.54 -6.95
C SER A 124 10.88 -18.26 -7.31
N ARG A 125 11.98 -18.41 -8.05
CA ARG A 125 12.78 -17.28 -8.58
C ARG A 125 11.93 -16.25 -9.34
N PRO A 126 11.04 -16.62 -10.29
CA PRO A 126 10.21 -15.65 -10.98
C PRO A 126 9.27 -14.91 -10.03
N ALA A 127 8.61 -15.61 -9.08
CA ALA A 127 7.71 -14.95 -8.13
C ALA A 127 8.44 -13.92 -7.25
N ARG A 128 9.68 -14.18 -6.84
CA ARG A 128 10.50 -13.22 -6.08
C ARG A 128 10.87 -11.99 -6.91
N ILE A 129 11.23 -12.19 -8.18
CA ILE A 129 11.56 -11.08 -9.10
C ILE A 129 10.31 -10.23 -9.34
N THR A 130 9.19 -10.86 -9.69
CA THR A 130 7.90 -10.19 -9.88
C THR A 130 7.47 -9.43 -8.62
N HIS A 131 7.61 -10.04 -7.44
CA HIS A 131 7.32 -9.36 -6.17
C HIS A 131 8.17 -8.08 -6.02
N GLY A 132 9.49 -8.18 -6.26
CA GLY A 132 10.39 -7.04 -6.19
C GLY A 132 10.00 -5.91 -7.13
N ILE A 133 9.75 -6.23 -8.41
CA ILE A 133 9.33 -5.25 -9.43
C ILE A 133 8.03 -4.56 -9.00
N LEU A 134 7.00 -5.32 -8.63
CA LEU A 134 5.71 -4.79 -8.21
C LEU A 134 5.84 -3.91 -6.96
N PHE A 135 6.71 -4.29 -6.03
CA PHE A 135 6.92 -3.55 -4.78
C PHE A 135 7.58 -2.19 -5.03
N TYR A 136 8.59 -2.13 -5.90
CA TYR A 136 9.21 -0.87 -6.31
C TYR A 136 8.29 -0.01 -7.17
N ALA A 137 7.53 -0.62 -8.09
CA ALA A 137 6.52 0.09 -8.87
C ALA A 137 5.44 0.71 -7.97
N THR A 138 4.97 -0.04 -6.95
CA THR A 138 3.97 0.44 -5.98
C THR A 138 4.53 1.64 -5.21
N TRP A 139 5.77 1.54 -4.74
CA TRP A 139 6.43 2.65 -4.07
C TRP A 139 6.53 3.90 -4.95
N ALA A 140 6.94 3.75 -6.20
CA ALA A 140 7.05 4.87 -7.14
C ALA A 140 5.69 5.53 -7.37
N LEU A 141 4.64 4.73 -7.62
CA LEU A 141 3.28 5.24 -7.84
C LEU A 141 2.72 5.95 -6.61
N PHE A 142 2.86 5.38 -5.41
CA PHE A 142 2.41 6.03 -4.17
C PHE A 142 3.14 7.34 -3.92
N THR A 143 4.46 7.33 -4.10
CA THR A 143 5.30 8.52 -3.90
C THR A 143 4.88 9.62 -4.87
N LEU A 144 4.73 9.29 -6.16
CA LEU A 144 4.28 10.24 -7.18
C LEU A 144 2.86 10.74 -6.93
N ALA A 145 1.93 9.86 -6.53
CA ALA A 145 0.55 10.22 -6.21
C ALA A 145 0.45 11.15 -4.98
N PHE A 146 1.32 10.96 -3.98
CA PHE A 146 1.39 11.86 -2.84
C PHE A 146 2.05 13.20 -3.18
N PHE A 147 3.04 13.22 -4.08
CA PHE A 147 3.63 14.48 -4.60
C PHE A 147 2.66 15.28 -5.46
N SER A 148 1.84 14.62 -6.28
CA SER A 148 0.88 15.29 -7.18
C SER A 148 -0.41 15.75 -6.47
N GLY A 149 -0.62 15.35 -5.21
CA GLY A 149 -1.80 15.70 -4.44
C GLY A 149 -1.86 17.19 -4.09
N ARG A 150 -2.91 17.90 -4.53
CA ARG A 150 -3.17 19.35 -4.31
C ARG A 150 -3.33 19.79 -2.82
N ARG A 151 -3.14 18.89 -1.84
CA ARG A 151 -3.25 19.18 -0.39
C ARG A 151 -1.84 19.13 0.23
N ALA A 152 -1.20 20.30 0.23
CA ALA A 152 0.26 20.46 0.23
C ALA A 152 1.02 19.79 1.38
N LEU A 153 0.56 19.86 2.64
CA LEU A 153 1.42 19.44 3.76
C LEU A 153 1.37 17.93 4.05
N ALA A 154 0.17 17.39 4.25
CA ALA A 154 0.01 15.99 4.68
C ALA A 154 0.40 14.99 3.58
N SER A 155 0.11 15.31 2.31
CA SER A 155 0.52 14.46 1.19
C SER A 155 2.03 14.54 0.95
N ALA A 156 2.63 15.73 1.03
CA ALA A 156 4.09 15.87 0.96
C ALA A 156 4.80 15.14 2.11
N ALA A 157 4.26 15.19 3.33
CA ALA A 157 4.80 14.44 4.47
C ALA A 157 4.78 12.92 4.22
N MET A 158 3.72 12.38 3.61
CA MET A 158 3.69 10.96 3.22
C MET A 158 4.66 10.63 2.10
N ALA A 159 4.80 11.50 1.10
CA ALA A 159 5.79 11.33 0.04
C ALA A 159 7.22 11.33 0.62
N ALA A 160 7.53 12.31 1.49
CA ALA A 160 8.81 12.39 2.18
C ALA A 160 9.08 11.15 3.04
N MET A 161 8.08 10.67 3.79
CA MET A 161 8.18 9.43 4.56
C MET A 161 8.51 8.23 3.65
N MET A 162 7.85 8.10 2.49
CA MET A 162 8.14 7.02 1.53
C MET A 162 9.56 7.08 0.99
N VAL A 163 10.07 8.28 0.69
CA VAL A 163 11.45 8.50 0.25
C VAL A 163 12.43 8.16 1.37
N VAL A 164 12.18 8.62 2.60
CA VAL A 164 13.02 8.35 3.78
C VAL A 164 13.07 6.85 4.08
N VAL A 165 11.93 6.16 4.08
CA VAL A 165 11.89 4.71 4.35
C VAL A 165 12.61 3.92 3.26
N MET A 166 12.46 4.30 1.98
CA MET A 166 13.20 3.67 0.90
C MET A 166 14.70 3.96 0.99
N GLY A 167 15.08 5.21 1.26
CA GLY A 167 16.46 5.62 1.45
C GLY A 167 17.12 4.90 2.62
N ALA A 168 16.41 4.75 3.75
CA ALA A 168 16.88 3.96 4.89
C ALA A 168 17.02 2.48 4.53
N ARG A 169 16.08 1.89 3.79
CA ARG A 169 16.16 0.49 3.34
C ARG A 169 17.37 0.26 2.43
N ILE A 170 17.58 1.12 1.44
CA ILE A 170 18.72 1.04 0.50
C ILE A 170 20.02 1.34 1.23
N GLY A 171 20.07 2.40 2.04
CA GLY A 171 21.23 2.80 2.83
C GLY A 171 21.66 1.69 3.79
N LEU A 172 20.71 1.03 4.47
CA LEU A 172 21.00 -0.15 5.27
C LEU A 172 21.57 -1.27 4.39
N ALA A 173 21.00 -1.56 3.23
CA ALA A 173 21.53 -2.59 2.34
C ALA A 173 22.97 -2.28 1.87
N LEU A 174 23.27 -1.03 1.53
CA LEU A 174 24.56 -0.59 0.98
C LEU A 174 25.66 -0.39 2.03
N TRP A 175 25.36 0.20 3.18
CA TRP A 175 26.34 0.54 4.25
C TRP A 175 27.13 -0.66 4.76
N HIS A 176 26.63 -1.87 4.52
CA HIS A 176 27.22 -3.10 5.01
C HIS A 176 27.58 -4.08 3.87
N ALA A 177 27.61 -3.61 2.62
CA ALA A 177 27.90 -4.45 1.45
C ALA A 177 29.39 -4.84 1.26
N PRO A 178 30.37 -4.22 1.96
CA PRO A 178 31.73 -4.78 1.99
C PRO A 178 32.34 -4.77 3.40
N ARG A 179 32.00 -5.76 4.24
CA ARG A 179 32.89 -6.22 5.32
C ARG A 179 33.29 -7.70 5.17
N GLU A 180 32.60 -8.45 4.31
CA GLU A 180 32.92 -9.85 4.05
C GLU A 180 34.00 -10.03 2.97
N GLN A 181 34.24 -9.02 2.12
CA GLN A 181 35.34 -9.05 1.13
C GLN A 181 36.71 -8.62 1.71
N ALA A 182 36.74 -7.99 2.88
CA ALA A 182 37.97 -7.50 3.52
C ALA A 182 38.54 -8.45 4.59
N ALA A 183 37.82 -9.52 4.95
CA ALA A 183 38.26 -10.52 5.94
C ALA A 183 38.81 -11.82 5.30
N GLY A 184 38.87 -11.86 3.97
CA GLY A 184 39.41 -12.99 3.19
C GLY A 184 40.51 -12.57 2.21
N ALA A 185 41.10 -11.39 2.39
CA ALA A 185 42.30 -10.93 1.67
C ALA A 185 43.49 -10.87 2.63
#